data_AF-A0A257M0F0-F1
#
_entry.id   AF-A0A257M0F0-F1
#
_cell.length_a   1.000
_cell.length_b   1.000
_cell.length_c   1.000
_cell.angle_alpha   90.00
_cell.angle_beta   90.00
_cell.angle_gamma   90.00
#
_symmetry.space_group_name_H-M   'P 1'
#
loop_
_entity.id
_entity.type
_entity.pdbx_description
1 polymer ?
#
loop_
_entity_poly.entity_id
_entity_poly.type
_entity_poly.pdbx_seq_one_letter_code
_entity_poly.pdbx_strand_id
1 'polypeptide(L)' 'RIRYFSDGAVIGSKAFVNEAFNASRERFSARRKDGARRMKGSAAPAANTLWTVRDFRLGIT' A
#
# COMPACT_ATOMS: atom_id res chain seq x y z
N ARG A 1 13.62 -6.92 -8.37
CA ARG A 1 13.07 -6.24 -7.16
C ARG A 1 11.57 -6.54 -7.04
N ILE A 2 11.12 -7.18 -5.95
CA ILE A 2 9.68 -7.34 -5.68
C ILE A 2 9.21 -6.07 -4.98
N ARG A 3 8.53 -5.18 -5.73
CA ARG A 3 8.17 -3.81 -5.29
C ARG A 3 7.60 -3.73 -3.87
N TYR A 4 6.74 -4.68 -3.49
CA TYR A 4 6.08 -4.66 -2.18
C TYR A 4 7.04 -4.93 -1.01
N PHE A 5 8.04 -5.79 -1.17
CA PHE A 5 8.97 -6.12 -0.08
C PHE A 5 10.17 -5.18 0.02
N SER A 6 10.33 -4.27 -0.95
CA SER A 6 11.54 -3.43 -1.05
C SER A 6 11.31 -1.97 -0.65
N ASP A 7 10.07 -1.46 -0.68
CA ASP A 7 9.73 -0.07 -0.34
C ASP A 7 9.06 0.09 1.04
N GLY A 8 8.95 -1.00 1.81
CA GLY A 8 8.02 -1.12 2.93
C GLY A 8 6.63 -1.54 2.44
N ALA A 9 6.10 -2.65 2.96
CA ALA A 9 4.82 -3.20 2.54
C ALA A 9 3.78 -3.12 3.67
N VAL A 10 2.66 -2.47 3.40
CA VAL A 10 1.38 -2.86 4.03
C VAL A 10 0.64 -3.69 2.99
N ILE A 11 0.34 -4.94 3.32
CA ILE A 11 -0.39 -5.89 2.49
C ILE A 11 -1.49 -6.51 3.35
N GLY A 12 -2.71 -6.57 2.84
CA GLY A 12 -3.82 -7.19 3.58
C GLY A 12 -5.16 -6.95 2.91
N SER A 13 -6.22 -7.00 3.71
CA SER A 13 -7.56 -6.64 3.24
C SER A 13 -7.62 -5.14 2.86
N LYS A 14 -8.60 -4.78 2.03
CA LYS A 14 -8.81 -3.37 1.65
C LYS A 14 -8.99 -2.46 2.86
N ALA A 15 -9.74 -2.93 3.86
CA ALA A 15 -10.03 -2.19 5.08
C ALA A 15 -8.76 -1.94 5.89
N PHE A 16 -7.99 -3.00 6.18
CA PHE A 16 -6.73 -2.91 6.91
C PHE A 16 -5.73 -1.95 6.24
N VAL A 17 -5.60 -2.02 4.92
CA VAL A 17 -4.70 -1.13 4.17
C VAL A 17 -5.18 0.33 4.22
N ASN A 18 -6.49 0.57 4.22
CA ASN A 18 -7.03 1.92 4.36
C ASN A 18 -6.86 2.48 5.77
N GLU A 19 -6.99 1.66 6.81
CA GLU A 19 -6.69 2.05 8.19
C GLU A 19 -5.22 2.45 8.34
N ALA A 20 -4.30 1.63 7.83
CA ALA A 20 -2.88 1.96 7.83
C ALA A 20 -2.56 3.25 7.05
N PHE A 21 -3.25 3.49 5.92
CA PHE A 21 -3.14 4.75 5.19
C PHE A 21 -3.64 5.95 6.00
N ASN A 22 -4.77 5.82 6.69
CA ASN A 22 -5.33 6.89 7.51
C ASN A 22 -4.42 7.20 8.71
N ALA A 23 -3.81 6.18 9.32
CA ALA A 23 -2.84 6.32 10.40
C ALA A 23 -1.53 7.02 9.98
N SER A 24 -1.27 7.15 8.68
CA SER A 24 -0.08 7.84 8.13
C SER A 24 -0.47 8.84 7.04
N ARG A 25 -1.68 9.43 7.15
CA ARG A 25 -2.29 10.28 6.12
C ARG A 25 -1.41 11.48 5.77
N GLU A 26 -0.69 12.01 6.75
CA GLU A 26 0.23 13.14 6.63
C GLU A 26 1.38 12.88 5.63
N ARG A 27 1.74 11.61 5.41
CA ARG A 27 2.81 11.21 4.47
C ARG A 27 2.34 11.16 3.02
N PHE A 28 1.04 11.31 2.79
CA PHE A 28 0.42 11.14 1.48
C PHE A 28 -0.13 12.45 0.93
N SER A 29 -0.13 12.58 -0.40
CA SER A 29 -0.67 13.78 -1.05
C SER A 29 -2.14 14.02 -0.71
N ALA A 30 -2.54 15.28 -0.59
CA ALA A 30 -3.92 15.68 -0.31
C ALA A 30 -4.94 15.10 -1.31
N ARG A 31 -4.49 14.80 -2.55
CA ARG A 31 -5.33 14.21 -3.61
C ARG A 31 -5.74 12.76 -3.34
N ARG A 32 -5.05 12.02 -2.48
CA ARG A 32 -5.43 10.64 -2.14
C ARG A 32 -6.60 10.63 -1.16
N LYS A 33 -7.71 10.00 -1.58
CA LYS A 33 -8.89 9.75 -0.73
C LYS A 33 -8.78 8.45 0.06
N ASP A 34 -8.08 7.46 -0.48
CA ASP A 34 -7.82 6.16 0.15
C ASP A 34 -6.41 5.63 -0.20
N GLY A 35 -5.97 4.62 0.54
CA GLY A 35 -4.63 4.04 0.41
C GLY A 35 -4.57 2.73 -0.35
N ALA A 36 -5.64 1.93 -0.28
CA ALA A 36 -5.66 0.60 -0.84
C ALA A 36 -5.57 0.60 -2.37
N ARG A 37 -4.58 -0.11 -2.90
CA ARG A 37 -4.36 -0.33 -4.34
C ARG A 37 -4.30 -1.82 -4.61
N ARG A 38 -4.88 -2.23 -5.74
CA ARG A 38 -4.75 -3.61 -6.24
C ARG A 38 -3.28 -3.97 -6.48
N MET A 39 -2.94 -5.23 -6.21
CA MET A 39 -1.63 -5.78 -6.55
C MET A 39 -1.42 -5.78 -8.07
N LYS A 40 -0.18 -5.58 -8.51
CA LYS A 40 0.26 -5.51 -9.91
C LYS A 40 1.53 -6.34 -10.14
N GLY A 41 1.86 -6.61 -11.40
CA GLY A 41 3.06 -7.38 -11.79
C GLY A 41 2.95 -8.83 -11.33
N SER A 42 4.03 -9.40 -10.79
CA SER A 42 4.07 -10.79 -10.34
C SER A 42 3.06 -11.14 -9.23
N ALA A 43 2.54 -10.14 -8.51
CA ALA A 43 1.49 -10.33 -7.49
C ALA A 43 0.07 -10.08 -8.03
N ALA A 44 -0.11 -9.84 -9.34
CA ALA A 44 -1.42 -9.67 -9.95
C ALA A 44 -2.41 -10.82 -9.70
N PRO A 45 -1.99 -12.10 -9.57
CA PRO A 45 -2.91 -13.18 -9.22
C PRO A 45 -3.67 -12.96 -7.89
N ALA A 46 -3.10 -12.19 -6.96
CA ALA A 46 -3.74 -11.88 -5.68
C ALA A 46 -4.56 -10.56 -5.69
N ALA A 47 -4.72 -9.88 -6.84
CA ALA A 47 -5.28 -8.53 -6.92
C ALA A 47 -6.79 -8.42 -6.53
N ASN A 48 -7.48 -9.55 -6.36
CA ASN A 48 -8.87 -9.60 -5.92
C ASN A 48 -9.02 -9.88 -4.42
N THR A 49 -7.99 -10.40 -3.75
CA THR A 49 -8.01 -10.78 -2.34
C THR A 49 -7.11 -9.89 -1.50
N LEU A 50 -5.96 -9.48 -2.05
CA LEU A 50 -4.98 -8.66 -1.38
C LEU A 50 -4.89 -7.25 -1.98
N TRP A 51 -4.69 -6.32 -1.06
CA TRP A 51 -4.51 -4.91 -1.31
C TRP A 51 -3.19 -4.47 -0.71
N THR A 52 -2.65 -3.38 -1.23
CA THR A 52 -1.43 -2.78 -0.70
C THR A 52 -1.48 -1.27 -0.79
N VAL A 53 -0.76 -0.58 0.09
CA VAL A 53 -0.53 0.86 -0.03
C VAL A 53 0.74 1.08 -0.88
N ARG A 54 0.71 2.06 -1.78
CA ARG A 54 1.88 2.40 -2.60
C ARG A 54 2.56 3.65 -2.07
N ASP A 55 3.88 3.73 -2.26
CA ASP A 55 4.72 4.85 -1.84
C ASP A 55 4.70 5.06 -0.31
N PHE A 56 4.47 3.99 0.44
CA PHE A 56 4.60 3.99 1.89
C PHE A 56 6.08 3.89 2.26
N ARG A 57 6.80 4.98 1.95
CA ARG A 57 8.23 5.09 2.25
C ARG A 57 8.38 5.09 3.76
N LEU A 58 8.87 3.98 4.31
CA LEU A 58 9.47 3.99 5.64
C LEU A 58 10.69 4.90 5.53
N GLY A 59 10.79 5.92 6.38
CA GLY A 59 11.89 6.89 6.39
C GLY A 59 13.22 6.28 6.84
N ILE A 60 13.62 5.18 6.19
CA ILE A 60 14.91 4.55 6.34
C ILE A 60 15.80 5.23 5.30
N THR A 61 16.48 6.29 5.74
CA THR A 61 17.59 6.91 5.02
C THR A 61 18.83 6.05 5.15
#